data_AF-A0A355C2S2-F1
#
_entry.id   AF-A0A355C2S2-F1
#
_cell.length_a   1.000
_cell.length_b   1.000
_cell.length_c   1.000
_cell.angle_alpha   90.00
_cell.angle_beta   90.00
_cell.angle_gamma   90.00
#
_symmetry.space_group_name_H-M   'P 1'
#
loop_
_entity.id
_entity.type
_entity.pdbx_description
1 polymer ?
#
loop_
_entity_poly.entity_id
_entity_poly.type
_entity_poly.pdbx_seq_one_letter_code
_entity_poly.pdbx_strand_id
1 'polypeptide(L)' 'MSRIVQALNGFMLKDFVGAFLLAMKYYFRPKATLNYPFEKGPLSPRFRGEHALRRYPNGEERCIAC' A
#
# COMPACT_ATOMS: atom_id res chain seq x y z
N MET A 1 23.82 31.48 0.81
CA MET A 1 22.76 32.00 -0.10
C MET A 1 22.48 33.44 0.25
N SER A 2 22.49 34.35 -0.72
CA SER A 2 22.22 35.77 -0.46
C SER A 2 20.78 35.95 0.01
N ARG A 3 20.56 36.76 1.05
CA ARG A 3 19.22 37.03 1.62
C ARG A 3 18.23 37.55 0.57
N ILE A 4 18.75 38.23 -0.45
CA ILE A 4 18.00 38.76 -1.60
C ILE A 4 17.39 37.62 -2.44
N VAL A 5 18.14 36.55 -2.71
CA VAL A 5 17.64 35.38 -3.46
C VAL A 5 16.57 34.65 -2.66
N GLN A 6 16.71 34.56 -1.34
CA GLN A 6 15.70 33.93 -0.49
C GLN A 6 14.39 34.73 -0.43
N ALA A 7 14.48 36.07 -0.34
CA ALA A 7 13.32 36.95 -0.39
C ALA A 7 12.60 36.90 -1.75
N LEU A 8 13.35 36.84 -2.86
CA LEU A 8 12.78 36.69 -4.21
C LEU A 8 12.09 35.33 -4.41
N ASN A 9 12.71 34.24 -3.94
CA ASN A 9 12.10 32.91 -4.02
C ASN A 9 10.83 32.80 -3.16
N GLY A 10 10.81 33.45 -1.99
CA GLY A 10 9.63 33.54 -1.13
C GLY A 10 8.50 34.36 -1.74
N PHE A 11 8.81 35.53 -2.31
CA PHE A 11 7.83 36.37 -3.02
C PHE A 11 7.22 35.66 -4.23
N MET A 12 8.05 34.93 -4.98
CA MET A 12 7.61 34.14 -6.15
C MET A 12 7.00 32.78 -5.80
N LEU A 13 6.87 32.44 -4.50
CA LEU A 13 6.25 31.19 -4.03
C LEU A 13 6.77 29.94 -4.75
N LYS A 14 8.06 29.92 -5.10
CA LYS A 14 8.64 28.92 -6.00
C LYS A 14 8.50 27.50 -5.44
N ASP A 15 8.67 27.35 -4.13
CA ASP A 15 8.54 26.08 -3.43
C ASP A 15 7.08 25.59 -3.40
N PHE A 16 6.12 26.51 -3.27
CA PHE A 16 4.69 26.18 -3.31
C PHE A 16 4.27 25.69 -4.69
N VAL A 17 4.71 26.35 -5.76
CA VAL A 17 4.44 25.91 -7.14
C VAL A 17 5.03 24.52 -7.40
N GLY A 18 6.25 24.27 -6.94
CA GLY A 18 6.88 22.96 -7.03
C GLY A 18 6.07 21.87 -6.30
N ALA A 19 5.63 22.15 -5.07
CA ALA A 19 4.79 21.24 -4.28
C ALA A 19 3.42 21.00 -4.91
N PHE A 20 2.79 22.05 -5.47
CA PHE A 20 1.50 21.95 -6.15
C PHE A 20 1.57 21.07 -7.41
N LEU A 21 2.61 21.25 -8.23
CA LEU A 21 2.85 20.41 -9.40
C LEU A 21 3.09 18.95 -9.02
N LEU A 22 3.82 18.70 -7.92
CA LEU A 22 4.00 17.36 -7.39
C LEU A 22 2.66 16.75 -6.97
N ALA A 23 1.84 17.48 -6.20
CA ALA A 23 0.53 17.02 -5.76
C ALA A 23 -0.38 16.71 -6.97
N MET A 24 -0.42 17.59 -7.96
CA MET A 24 -1.19 17.42 -9.18
C MET A 24 -0.75 16.17 -9.97
N LYS A 25 0.55 15.89 -10.02
CA LYS A 25 1.10 14.66 -10.63
C LYS A 25 0.58 13.40 -9.96
N TYR A 26 0.48 13.36 -8.62
CA TYR A 26 -0.09 12.21 -7.91
C TYR A 26 -1.61 12.15 -8.03
N TYR A 27 -2.29 13.29 -8.13
CA TYR A 27 -3.74 13.35 -8.31
C TYR A 27 -4.20 12.67 -9.62
N PHE A 28 -3.47 12.88 -10.72
CA PHE A 28 -3.79 12.26 -12.01
C PHE A 28 -3.22 10.85 -12.20
N ARG A 29 -2.47 10.30 -11.23
CA ARG A 29 -2.00 8.92 -11.32
C ARG A 29 -3.16 7.94 -11.07
N PRO A 30 -3.13 6.75 -11.71
CA PRO A 30 -4.11 5.72 -11.42
C PRO A 30 -4.03 5.34 -9.93
N LYS A 31 -5.21 5.18 -9.31
CA LYS A 31 -5.31 4.80 -7.90
C LYS A 31 -4.87 3.36 -7.72
N ALA A 32 -4.07 3.10 -6.69
CA ALA A 32 -3.65 1.74 -6.30
C ALA A 32 -4.72 0.99 -5.46
N THR A 33 -5.92 1.57 -5.31
CA THR A 33 -7.00 1.02 -4.49
C THR A 33 -7.64 -0.18 -5.19
N LEU A 34 -7.69 -1.32 -4.48
CA LEU A 34 -8.41 -2.52 -4.91
C LEU A 34 -9.89 -2.43 -4.53
N ASN A 35 -10.79 -2.97 -5.35
CA ASN A 35 -12.22 -2.96 -5.05
C ASN A 35 -12.62 -4.11 -4.12
N TYR A 36 -12.25 -4.03 -2.85
CA TYR A 36 -12.69 -5.02 -1.85
C TYR A 36 -14.19 -4.85 -1.56
N PRO A 37 -15.01 -5.93 -1.47
CA PRO A 37 -14.65 -7.35 -1.38
C PRO A 37 -14.58 -8.12 -2.71
N PHE A 38 -14.85 -7.46 -3.83
CA PHE A 38 -14.93 -8.10 -5.14
C PHE A 38 -13.54 -8.46 -5.70
N GLU A 39 -12.53 -7.66 -5.38
CA GLU A 39 -11.13 -7.87 -5.72
C GLU A 39 -10.32 -8.05 -4.43
N LYS A 40 -9.54 -9.15 -4.34
CA LYS A 40 -8.64 -9.42 -3.21
C LYS A 40 -7.18 -9.30 -3.66
N GLY A 41 -6.32 -8.89 -2.73
CA GLY A 41 -4.89 -8.84 -2.98
C GLY A 41 -4.29 -10.23 -3.23
N PRO A 42 -3.10 -10.32 -3.85
CA PRO A 42 -2.42 -11.59 -4.06
C PRO A 42 -1.95 -12.19 -2.73
N LEU A 43 -2.30 -13.45 -2.48
CA LEU A 43 -1.82 -14.21 -1.31
C LEU A 43 -0.75 -15.22 -1.75
N SER A 44 0.33 -15.31 -0.96
CA SER A 44 1.33 -16.36 -1.16
C SER A 44 0.82 -17.72 -0.67
N PRO A 45 1.29 -18.86 -1.22
CA PRO A 45 0.91 -20.20 -0.73
C PRO A 45 1.29 -20.47 0.73
N ARG A 46 2.19 -19.66 1.29
CA ARG A 46 2.64 -19.72 2.68
C ARG A 46 1.87 -18.77 3.61
N PHE A 47 0.80 -18.14 3.12
CA PHE A 47 -0.05 -17.29 3.94
C PHE A 47 -0.61 -18.08 5.12
N ARG A 48 -0.44 -17.55 6.32
CA ARG A 48 -0.98 -18.12 7.56
C ARG A 48 -2.30 -17.43 7.84
N GLY A 49 -3.39 -18.18 7.78
CA GLY A 49 -4.74 -17.71 8.08
C GLY A 49 -5.33 -18.48 9.25
N GLU A 50 -6.57 -18.92 9.09
CA GLU A 50 -7.26 -19.73 10.08
C GLU A 50 -6.62 -21.13 10.22
N HIS A 51 -6.54 -21.60 11.46
CA HIS A 51 -6.01 -22.92 11.78
C HIS A 51 -7.11 -23.97 11.57
N ALA A 52 -6.78 -25.06 10.86
CA ALA A 52 -7.71 -26.16 10.62
C ALA A 52 -7.02 -27.51 10.85
N LEU A 53 -7.68 -28.38 11.62
CA LEU A 53 -7.27 -29.78 11.78
C LEU A 53 -7.46 -30.52 10.46
N ARG A 54 -6.46 -31.32 10.08
CA ARG A 54 -6.46 -32.08 8.82
C ARG A 54 -6.81 -33.54 9.09
N ARG A 55 -7.46 -34.17 8.13
CA ARG A 55 -7.75 -35.62 8.11
C ARG A 55 -6.81 -36.35 7.14
N TYR A 56 -6.72 -37.66 7.28
CA TYR A 56 -6.09 -38.55 6.30
C TYR A 56 -7.04 -38.77 5.09
N PRO A 57 -6.55 -39.31 3.94
CA PRO A 57 -7.39 -39.60 2.79
C PRO A 57 -8.50 -40.64 3.04
N ASN A 58 -8.36 -41.48 4.07
CA ASN A 58 -9.37 -42.45 4.53
C ASN A 58 -10.49 -41.80 5.39
N GLY A 59 -10.38 -40.51 5.72
CA GLY A 59 -11.34 -39.78 6.54
C GLY A 59 -11.07 -39.76 8.05
N GLU A 60 -10.06 -40.50 8.53
CA GLU A 60 -9.62 -40.50 9.93
C GLU A 60 -8.89 -39.19 10.28
N GLU A 61 -9.01 -38.71 11.52
CA GLU A 61 -8.31 -37.50 11.97
C GLU A 61 -6.80 -37.75 12.18
N ARG A 62 -5.97 -36.74 11.91
CA ARG A 62 -4.51 -36.84 12.13
C ARG A 62 -4.09 -36.59 13.58
N CYS A 63 -5.00 -36.11 14.41
CA CYS A 63 -4.71 -35.80 15.80
C CYS A 63 -4.57 -37.11 16.59
N ILE A 64 -3.46 -37.27 17.30
CA ILE A 64 -3.22 -38.40 18.22
C ILE A 64 -2.98 -37.93 19.66
N ALA A 65 -3.32 -36.67 19.96
CA ALA A 65 -3.13 -36.03 21.28
C ALA A 65 -1.69 -36.14 21.83
N CYS A 66 -0.70 -35.81 20.98
CA CYS A 66 0.71 -35.75 21.36
C CYS A 66 1.07 -34.52 22.21
#